data_AF-A0A6G5A4Z5-F1
#
_entry.id   AF-A0A6G5A4Z5-F1
#
_cell.length_a   1.000
_cell.length_b   1.000
_cell.length_c   1.000
_cell.angle_alpha   90.00
_cell.angle_beta   90.00
_cell.angle_gamma   90.00
#
_symmetry.space_group_name_H-M   'P 1'
#
loop_
_entity.id
_entity.type
_entity.pdbx_description
1 polymer ?
#
loop_
_entity_poly.entity_id
_entity_poly.type
_entity_poly.pdbx_seq_one_letter_code
_entity_poly.pdbx_strand_id
1 'polypeptide(L)'
;MTTPSTTTTTSPSTSTTPTTTTTLSTTTTRDARQGGNERFAVIVNKRGCIRRVLSSYGSLYPASCLVRCPLYDKIMPDGRTCLKVIRNQLQERRSVAKLRCWKGYCRDGVCVTTHFSQQCEVPKNRTFTRRPDLLAE
;
A
#
# COMPACT_ATOMS: atom_id res chain seq x y z
N MET A 1 46.02 37.11 -28.86
CA MET A 1 44.73 36.42 -29.05
C MET A 1 45.01 34.94 -29.18
N THR A 2 44.77 34.15 -28.13
CA THR A 2 44.69 32.68 -28.21
C THR A 2 44.10 32.15 -26.90
N THR A 3 42.91 31.59 -27.02
CA THR A 3 42.11 30.91 -25.97
C THR A 3 42.69 29.54 -25.62
N PRO A 4 42.64 29.10 -24.36
CA PRO A 4 42.68 27.67 -24.03
C PRO A 4 41.25 27.11 -23.93
N SER A 5 40.92 26.16 -24.81
CA SER A 5 39.70 25.36 -24.76
C SER A 5 39.94 24.13 -23.88
N THR A 6 39.25 24.04 -22.75
CA THR A 6 39.28 22.88 -21.84
C THR A 6 38.24 21.86 -22.28
N THR A 7 38.67 20.68 -22.71
CA THR A 7 37.81 19.55 -23.07
C THR A 7 37.75 18.58 -21.89
N THR A 8 36.61 18.49 -21.21
CA THR A 8 36.36 17.45 -20.19
C THR A 8 35.57 16.31 -20.82
N THR A 9 36.24 15.17 -21.01
CA THR A 9 35.66 13.89 -21.40
C THR A 9 35.20 13.15 -20.15
N THR A 10 33.89 13.15 -19.87
CA THR A 10 33.31 12.40 -18.76
C THR A 10 32.94 10.99 -19.24
N SER A 11 33.69 9.99 -18.79
CA SER A 11 33.38 8.57 -18.98
C SER A 11 32.09 8.16 -18.23
N PRO A 12 31.27 7.25 -18.78
CA PRO A 12 30.10 6.72 -18.08
C PRO A 12 30.53 5.70 -17.02
N SER A 13 30.29 6.00 -15.75
CA SER A 13 30.42 5.05 -14.64
C SER A 13 29.17 4.18 -14.56
N THR A 14 29.26 2.95 -15.07
CA THR A 14 28.27 1.89 -14.92
C THR A 14 28.25 1.41 -13.47
N SER A 15 27.26 1.84 -12.68
CA SER A 15 27.05 1.35 -11.32
C SER A 15 26.06 0.18 -11.33
N THR A 16 26.60 -1.04 -11.22
CA THR A 16 25.85 -2.29 -11.10
C THR A 16 25.23 -2.41 -9.71
N THR A 17 23.94 -2.11 -9.58
CA THR A 17 23.19 -2.31 -8.32
C THR A 17 22.89 -3.80 -8.13
N PRO A 18 23.20 -4.42 -6.98
CA PRO A 18 22.86 -5.81 -6.74
C PRO A 18 21.34 -5.98 -6.61
N THR A 19 20.79 -6.91 -7.40
CA THR A 19 19.39 -7.33 -7.35
C THR A 19 19.15 -8.18 -6.10
N THR A 20 18.55 -7.60 -5.07
CA THR A 20 18.15 -8.35 -3.87
C THR A 20 16.89 -9.16 -4.16
N THR A 21 17.07 -10.40 -4.60
CA THR A 21 16.00 -11.41 -4.71
C THR A 21 15.47 -11.72 -3.32
N THR A 22 14.37 -11.06 -2.93
CA THR A 22 13.68 -11.37 -1.67
C THR A 22 12.59 -12.41 -1.98
N THR A 23 12.95 -13.68 -1.81
CA THR A 23 12.00 -14.80 -1.81
C THR A 23 11.12 -14.70 -0.57
N LEU A 24 9.93 -14.12 -0.69
CA LEU A 24 8.98 -14.04 0.43
C LEU A 24 8.14 -15.32 0.46
N SER A 25 8.48 -16.23 1.38
CA SER A 25 7.64 -17.38 1.73
C SER A 25 6.32 -16.90 2.33
N THR A 26 5.23 -16.95 1.55
CA THR A 26 3.87 -16.83 2.08
C THR A 26 3.38 -18.20 2.52
N THR A 27 3.45 -18.44 3.84
CA THR A 27 2.79 -19.58 4.47
C THR A 27 1.28 -19.37 4.41
N THR A 28 0.60 -20.10 3.52
CA THR A 28 -0.85 -20.27 3.52
C THR A 28 -1.26 -21.10 4.73
N THR A 29 -2.03 -20.52 5.64
CA THR A 29 -2.83 -21.28 6.59
C THR A 29 -4.18 -20.58 6.75
N ARG A 30 -5.24 -21.36 6.58
CA ARG A 30 -6.61 -21.01 6.95
C ARG A 30 -6.58 -20.57 8.40
N ASP A 31 -6.70 -19.27 8.63
CA ASP A 31 -7.41 -18.65 9.73
C ASP A 31 -7.13 -17.16 9.69
N ALA A 32 -8.20 -16.38 9.76
CA ALA A 32 -8.16 -14.96 10.01
C ALA A 32 -7.54 -14.71 11.39
N ARG A 33 -6.21 -14.72 11.48
CA ARG A 33 -5.52 -14.17 12.64
C ARG A 33 -5.59 -12.65 12.54
N GLN A 34 -6.69 -12.14 13.08
CA GLN A 34 -6.90 -10.77 13.47
C GLN A 34 -5.82 -10.40 14.51
N GLY A 35 -4.62 -10.08 14.01
CA GLY A 35 -3.41 -9.88 14.78
C GLY A 35 -3.10 -8.40 15.01
N GLY A 36 -3.83 -7.78 15.92
CA GLY A 36 -3.40 -6.70 16.85
C GLY A 36 -2.71 -5.40 16.37
N ASN A 37 -2.27 -5.24 15.12
CA ASN A 37 -1.49 -4.07 14.68
C ASN A 37 -1.72 -3.71 13.19
N GLU A 38 -2.89 -4.06 12.66
CA GLU A 38 -3.20 -3.84 11.25
C GLU A 38 -3.44 -2.34 10.99
N ARG A 39 -2.51 -1.70 10.28
CA ARG A 39 -2.54 -0.27 9.92
C ARG A 39 -3.49 0.05 8.77
N PHE A 40 -4.21 -0.94 8.28
CA PHE A 40 -5.12 -0.86 7.15
C PHE A 40 -6.02 -2.09 7.19
N ALA A 41 -7.19 -1.98 6.58
CA ALA A 41 -8.07 -3.12 6.41
C ALA A 41 -7.69 -3.88 5.14
N VAL A 42 -7.91 -5.19 5.17
CA VAL A 42 -7.74 -6.07 4.01
C VAL A 42 -9.11 -6.42 3.45
N ILE A 43 -9.33 -6.06 2.18
CA ILE A 43 -10.54 -6.38 1.44
C ILE A 43 -10.20 -7.36 0.30
N VAL A 44 -10.86 -8.51 0.29
CA VAL A 44 -10.73 -9.53 -0.75
C VAL A 44 -11.99 -9.54 -1.61
N ASN A 45 -11.84 -9.37 -2.92
CA ASN A 45 -12.97 -9.38 -3.85
C ASN A 45 -13.37 -10.81 -4.27
N LYS A 46 -14.45 -10.93 -5.07
CA LYS A 46 -14.97 -12.21 -5.61
C LYS A 46 -13.94 -13.03 -6.40
N ARG A 47 -12.93 -12.37 -6.97
CA ARG A 47 -11.85 -12.98 -7.77
C ARG A 47 -10.62 -13.33 -6.92
N GLY A 48 -10.70 -13.18 -5.61
CA GLY A 48 -9.57 -13.41 -4.70
C GLY A 48 -8.52 -12.30 -4.68
N CYS A 49 -8.75 -11.16 -5.36
CA CYS A 49 -7.82 -10.05 -5.32
C CYS A 49 -7.93 -9.29 -4.00
N ILE A 50 -6.77 -9.06 -3.40
CA ILE A 50 -6.56 -8.43 -2.11
C ILE A 50 -6.25 -6.95 -2.31
N ARG A 51 -6.97 -6.09 -1.59
CA ARG A 51 -6.77 -4.65 -1.52
C ARG A 51 -6.56 -4.23 -0.07
N ARG A 52 -5.59 -3.37 0.16
CA ARG A 52 -5.38 -2.71 1.45
C ARG A 52 -6.08 -1.37 1.42
N VAL A 53 -6.93 -1.07 2.40
CA VAL A 53 -7.73 0.16 2.41
C VAL A 53 -7.77 0.85 3.77
N LEU A 54 -8.06 2.14 3.72
CA LEU A 54 -8.31 3.01 4.86
C LEU A 54 -9.63 3.75 4.62
N SER A 55 -10.36 4.05 5.69
CA SER A 55 -11.58 4.85 5.63
C SER A 55 -11.26 6.29 6.00
N SER A 56 -11.86 7.26 5.33
CA SER A 56 -11.80 8.67 5.70
C SER A 56 -13.05 9.39 5.20
N TYR A 57 -13.71 10.15 6.07
CA TYR A 57 -14.98 10.85 5.76
C TYR A 57 -16.02 9.94 5.09
N GLY A 58 -16.17 8.70 5.56
CA GLY A 58 -17.10 7.71 5.00
C GLY A 58 -16.66 7.04 3.69
N SER A 59 -15.53 7.44 3.11
CA SER A 59 -15.02 6.90 1.84
C SER A 59 -13.84 5.96 2.04
N LEU A 60 -13.76 4.90 1.23
CA LEU A 60 -12.66 3.93 1.24
C LEU A 60 -11.58 4.32 0.23
N TYR A 61 -10.36 4.47 0.72
CA TYR A 61 -9.18 4.79 -0.07
C TYR A 61 -8.17 3.66 -0.01
N PRO A 62 -7.41 3.41 -1.09
CA PRO A 62 -6.32 2.46 -1.08
C PRO A 62 -5.21 2.91 -0.11
N ALA A 63 -4.76 1.98 0.73
CA ALA A 63 -3.55 2.14 1.54
C ALA A 63 -2.27 1.78 0.75
N SER A 64 -2.44 1.16 -0.42
CA SER A 64 -1.40 0.73 -1.34
C SER A 64 -1.93 0.83 -2.77
N CYS A 65 -1.09 1.27 -3.71
CA CYS A 65 -1.43 1.38 -5.13
C CYS A 65 -1.20 0.07 -5.91
N LEU A 66 -0.99 -1.03 -5.18
CA LEU A 66 -0.91 -2.38 -5.71
C LEU A 66 -2.07 -3.22 -5.20
N VAL A 67 -2.74 -3.90 -6.12
CA VAL A 67 -3.74 -4.92 -5.85
C VAL A 67 -3.10 -6.27 -6.14
N ARG A 68 -3.04 -7.14 -5.13
CA ARG A 68 -2.47 -8.50 -5.28
C ARG A 68 -3.59 -9.45 -5.66
N CYS A 69 -3.51 -10.11 -6.81
CA CYS A 69 -4.45 -11.16 -7.20
C CYS A 69 -3.74 -12.52 -7.17
N PRO A 70 -4.47 -13.65 -7.15
CA PRO A 70 -3.86 -14.97 -7.03
C PRO A 70 -2.86 -15.31 -8.16
N LEU A 71 -3.05 -14.76 -9.35
CA LEU A 71 -2.26 -15.09 -10.55
C LEU A 71 -1.36 -13.95 -11.03
N TYR A 72 -1.60 -12.71 -10.57
CA TYR A 72 -0.88 -11.53 -11.04
C TYR A 72 -1.08 -10.36 -10.08
N ASP A 73 -0.20 -9.37 -10.20
CA ASP A 73 -0.36 -8.10 -9.51
C ASP A 73 -0.88 -7.03 -10.46
N LYS A 74 -1.82 -6.23 -9.96
CA LYS A 74 -2.38 -5.11 -10.70
C LYS A 74 -1.96 -3.79 -10.06
N ILE A 75 -1.24 -2.99 -10.83
CA ILE A 75 -0.98 -1.59 -10.49
C ILE A 75 -2.26 -0.78 -10.66
N MET A 76 -2.56 0.05 -9.66
CA MET A 76 -3.65 1.00 -9.72
C MET A 76 -3.29 2.15 -10.65
N PRO A 77 -4.25 2.72 -11.40
CA PRO A 77 -3.98 3.84 -12.29
C PRO A 77 -3.32 5.01 -11.57
N ASP A 78 -2.42 5.68 -12.27
CA ASP A 78 -1.75 6.88 -11.77
C ASP A 78 -2.78 8.00 -11.48
N GLY A 79 -2.44 8.85 -10.52
CA GLY A 79 -3.31 9.93 -10.04
C GLY A 79 -4.41 9.48 -9.08
N ARG A 80 -4.62 8.17 -8.90
CA ARG A 80 -5.63 7.67 -7.95
C ARG A 80 -5.26 8.03 -6.51
N THR A 81 -6.17 8.68 -5.79
CA THR A 81 -5.98 9.06 -4.39
C THR A 81 -5.69 7.84 -3.52
N CYS A 82 -4.67 7.94 -2.67
CA CYS A 82 -4.28 6.93 -1.68
C CYS A 82 -4.04 7.56 -0.31
N LEU A 83 -4.12 6.75 0.75
CA LEU A 83 -3.89 7.19 2.13
C LEU A 83 -2.77 6.38 2.77
N LYS A 84 -1.93 7.02 3.59
CA LYS A 84 -0.86 6.36 4.34
C LYS A 84 -0.91 6.76 5.80
N VAL A 85 -1.02 5.80 6.70
CA VAL A 85 -1.05 6.07 8.15
C VAL A 85 0.22 6.80 8.60
N ILE A 86 0.05 7.88 9.35
CA ILE A 86 1.15 8.60 9.98
C ILE A 86 1.59 7.81 11.21
N ARG A 87 2.83 7.30 11.21
CA ARG A 87 3.43 6.62 12.36
C ARG A 87 3.90 7.69 13.36
N ASN A 88 3.94 7.34 14.65
CA ASN A 88 4.40 8.19 15.77
C ASN A 88 3.40 9.25 16.26
N GLN A 89 2.10 8.92 16.29
CA GLN A 89 1.18 9.69 17.14
C GLN A 89 1.46 9.28 18.59
N LEU A 90 1.98 10.22 19.38
CA LEU A 90 2.34 10.02 20.79
C LEU A 90 1.22 9.26 21.51
N GLN A 91 1.60 8.11 22.06
CA GLN A 91 0.72 7.02 22.48
C GLN A 91 0.06 7.25 23.85
N GLU A 92 0.09 8.49 24.36
CA GLU A 92 -0.21 8.79 25.77
C GLU A 92 -1.69 9.02 26.09
N ARG A 93 -2.60 9.11 25.11
CA ARG A 93 -4.05 9.29 25.38
C ARG A 93 -4.87 8.20 24.70
N ARG A 94 -4.83 7.01 25.29
CA ARG A 94 -5.29 5.71 24.76
C ARG A 94 -6.80 5.48 24.63
N SER A 95 -7.68 6.47 24.84
CA SER A 95 -9.13 6.18 24.79
C SER A 95 -9.81 6.49 23.45
N VAL A 96 -9.39 7.51 22.69
CA VAL A 96 -10.03 7.86 21.39
C VAL A 96 -9.05 8.57 20.44
N ALA A 97 -7.83 8.04 20.26
CA ALA A 97 -6.88 8.67 19.33
C ALA A 97 -7.36 8.48 17.89
N LYS A 98 -7.99 9.52 17.32
CA LYS A 98 -8.37 9.58 15.91
C LYS A 98 -7.13 9.41 15.04
N LEU A 99 -7.06 8.30 14.32
CA LEU A 99 -5.93 8.00 13.43
C LEU A 99 -5.82 9.10 12.36
N ARG A 100 -4.59 9.51 12.02
CA ARG A 100 -4.31 10.47 10.94
C ARG A 100 -3.52 9.78 9.84
N CYS A 101 -3.83 10.16 8.61
CA CYS A 101 -3.20 9.66 7.41
C CYS A 101 -2.71 10.80 6.55
N TRP A 102 -1.57 10.61 5.91
CA TRP A 102 -1.15 11.41 4.76
C TRP A 102 -2.02 11.07 3.55
N LYS A 103 -2.51 12.11 2.89
CA LYS A 103 -3.14 12.00 1.58
C LYS A 103 -2.07 11.99 0.49
N GLY A 104 -2.27 11.19 -0.53
CA GLY A 104 -1.36 11.05 -1.65
C GLY A 104 -2.07 10.61 -2.91
N TYR A 105 -1.27 10.29 -3.92
CA TYR A 105 -1.73 9.73 -5.19
C TYR A 105 -0.85 8.55 -5.61
N CYS A 106 -1.41 7.67 -6.43
CA CYS A 106 -0.70 6.57 -7.02
C CYS A 106 0.21 7.04 -8.15
N ARG A 107 1.44 6.54 -8.15
CA ARG A 107 2.40 6.70 -9.24
C ARG A 107 3.24 5.42 -9.32
N ASP A 108 3.23 4.74 -10.46
CA ASP A 108 4.01 3.52 -10.70
C ASP A 108 3.79 2.43 -9.62
N GLY A 109 2.55 2.30 -9.14
CA GLY A 109 2.19 1.33 -8.09
C GLY A 109 2.58 1.75 -6.66
N VAL A 110 3.16 2.93 -6.47
CA VAL A 110 3.52 3.47 -5.15
C VAL A 110 2.57 4.60 -4.75
N CYS A 111 2.22 4.66 -3.46
CA CYS A 111 1.48 5.78 -2.90
C CYS A 111 2.44 6.92 -2.53
N VAL A 112 2.45 7.98 -3.34
CA VAL A 112 3.24 9.19 -3.13
C VAL A 112 2.42 10.16 -2.28
N THR A 113 2.84 10.35 -1.03
CA THR A 113 2.16 11.21 -0.06
C THR A 113 2.58 12.66 -0.20
N THR A 114 1.65 13.59 0.01
CA THR A 114 1.92 15.03 0.12
C THR A 114 1.93 15.47 1.59
N HIS A 115 2.19 16.75 1.85
CA HIS A 115 2.15 17.33 3.21
C HIS A 115 0.72 17.54 3.76
N PHE A 116 -0.31 16.95 3.13
CA PHE A 116 -1.68 17.06 3.60
C PHE A 116 -2.09 15.87 4.47
N SER A 117 -2.46 16.14 5.72
CA SER A 117 -2.94 15.12 6.66
C SER A 117 -4.45 15.21 6.85
N GLN A 118 -5.11 14.06 6.96
CA GLN A 118 -6.54 13.97 7.24
C GLN A 118 -6.84 12.90 8.28
N GLN A 119 -7.99 13.02 8.94
CA GLN A 119 -8.49 11.97 9.81
C GLN A 119 -8.81 10.73 8.97
N CYS A 120 -8.39 9.57 9.44
CA CYS A 120 -8.68 8.30 8.83
C CYS A 120 -8.94 7.26 9.91
N GLU A 121 -9.46 6.10 9.50
CA GLU A 121 -9.78 4.99 10.37
C GLU A 121 -9.48 3.69 9.65
N VAL A 122 -9.21 2.62 10.40
CA VAL A 122 -9.07 1.28 9.85
C VAL A 122 -10.45 0.63 9.83
N PRO A 123 -11.07 0.43 8.65
CA PRO A 123 -12.36 -0.24 8.59
C PRO A 123 -12.22 -1.73 8.93
N LYS A 124 -13.35 -2.42 9.11
CA LYS A 124 -13.33 -3.88 9.31
C LYS A 124 -12.83 -4.60 8.05
N ASN A 125 -12.05 -5.66 8.23
CA ASN A 125 -11.65 -6.55 7.14
C ASN A 125 -12.88 -7.16 6.46
N ARG A 126 -12.82 -7.33 5.14
CA ARG A 126 -13.93 -7.91 4.36
C ARG A 126 -13.38 -8.93 3.39
N THR A 127 -13.72 -10.19 3.59
CA THR A 127 -13.43 -11.25 2.64
C THR A 127 -14.72 -11.67 1.96
N PHE A 128 -14.75 -11.63 0.63
CA PHE A 128 -15.86 -12.24 -0.10
C PHE A 128 -15.74 -13.76 0.03
N THR A 129 -16.40 -14.34 1.03
CA THR A 129 -16.63 -15.78 1.06
C THR A 129 -17.70 -16.07 0.01
N ARG A 130 -17.42 -16.98 -0.95
CA ARG A 130 -18.53 -17.65 -1.63
C ARG A 130 -19.31 -18.33 -0.50
N ARG A 131 -20.61 -18.02 -0.37
CA ARG A 131 -21.48 -18.86 0.46
C ARG A 131 -21.22 -20.31 0.02
N PRO A 132 -20.93 -21.25 0.94
CA PRO A 132 -21.10 -22.65 0.59
C PRO A 132 -22.56 -22.77 0.17
N ASP A 133 -22.82 -23.32 -1.02
CA ASP A 133 -24.17 -23.67 -1.42
C ASP A 133 -24.77 -24.53 -0.30
N LEU A 134 -25.85 -24.02 0.31
CA LEU A 134 -26.78 -24.82 1.08
C LEU A 134 -27.58 -25.64 0.06
N LEU A 135 -26.94 -26.67 -0.46
CA LEU A 135 -27.58 -27.79 -1.15
C LEU A 135 -26.99 -29.06 -0.54
N ALA A 136 -27.43 -29.35 0.67
CA ALA A 136 -27.58 -30.71 1.15
C ALA A 136 -29.09 -30.89 1.34
N GLU A 137 -29.72 -31.49 0.33
CA GLU A 137 -31.01 -32.17 0.46
C GLU A 137 -30.84 -33.42 1.32
#